data_AF-A0AAU7VWJ5-F1
#
_entry.id   AF-A0AAU7VWJ5-F1
#
_cell.length_a   1.000
_cell.length_b   1.000
_cell.length_c   1.000
_cell.angle_alpha   90.00
_cell.angle_beta   90.00
_cell.angle_gamma   90.00
#
_symmetry.space_group_name_H-M   'P 1'
#
loop_
_entity.id
_entity.type
_entity.pdbx_description
1 polymer ?
#
loop_
_entity_poly.entity_id
_entity_poly.type
_entity_poly.pdbx_seq_one_letter_code
_entity_poly.pdbx_strand_id
1 'polypeptide(L)' 'MTPADLLAFEAANPHHTPTKEERIRRELGITPVRYVVLLARAAASQAGIATDPVTARRVREQASRRARVRADRVERRT' A
#
# COMPACT_ATOMS: atom_id res chain seq x y z
N MET A 1 -13.05 -4.28 7.28
CA MET A 1 -11.79 -4.47 6.53
C MET A 1 -10.63 -4.44 7.50
N THR A 2 -9.95 -5.56 7.64
CA THR A 2 -8.85 -5.78 8.56
C THR A 2 -7.50 -5.49 7.87
N PRO A 3 -6.39 -5.34 8.63
CA PRO A 3 -5.05 -5.31 8.04
C PRO A 3 -4.75 -6.54 7.17
N ALA A 4 -5.25 -7.72 7.55
CA ALA A 4 -5.09 -8.95 6.81
C ALA A 4 -5.79 -8.88 5.43
N ASP A 5 -7.02 -8.39 5.38
CA ASP A 5 -7.78 -8.28 4.11
C ASP A 5 -7.04 -7.38 3.10
N LEU A 6 -6.49 -6.27 3.59
CA LEU A 6 -5.74 -5.32 2.76
C LEU A 6 -4.45 -5.91 2.20
N LEU A 7 -3.72 -6.66 3.03
CA LEU A 7 -2.47 -7.31 2.63
C LEU A 7 -2.74 -8.48 1.68
N ALA A 8 -3.78 -9.28 1.93
CA ALA A 8 -4.19 -10.37 1.04
C ALA A 8 -4.59 -9.83 -0.34
N PHE A 9 -5.37 -8.73 -0.38
CA PHE A 9 -5.72 -8.09 -1.64
C PHE A 9 -4.48 -7.54 -2.38
N GLU A 10 -3.53 -6.95 -1.67
CA GLU A 10 -2.26 -6.46 -2.26
C GLU A 10 -1.41 -7.61 -2.80
N ALA A 11 -1.28 -8.71 -2.06
CA ALA A 11 -0.52 -9.89 -2.47
C ALA A 11 -1.06 -10.48 -3.79
N ALA A 12 -2.39 -10.52 -3.94
CA ALA A 12 -3.05 -10.95 -5.17
C ALA A 12 -2.96 -9.92 -6.32
N ASN A 13 -2.62 -8.66 -6.03
CA ASN A 13 -2.57 -7.56 -7.00
C ASN A 13 -1.27 -6.73 -6.85
N PRO A 14 -0.08 -7.31 -7.05
CA PRO A 14 1.20 -6.67 -6.68
C PRO A 14 1.61 -5.48 -7.57
N HIS A 15 0.90 -5.25 -8.67
CA HIS A 15 1.15 -4.18 -9.63
C HIS A 15 0.07 -3.12 -9.57
N HIS A 16 0.46 -1.86 -9.68
CA HIS A 16 -0.49 -0.76 -9.77
C HIS A 16 -0.97 -0.61 -11.21
N THR A 17 -2.19 -1.06 -11.49
CA THR A 17 -2.81 -1.03 -12.82
C THR A 17 -4.20 -0.41 -12.74
N PRO A 18 -4.74 0.16 -13.84
CA PRO A 18 -6.12 0.64 -13.87
C PRO A 18 -7.13 -0.44 -13.46
N THR A 19 -6.88 -1.69 -13.85
CA THR A 19 -7.68 -2.85 -13.43
C THR A 19 -7.70 -3.02 -11.92
N LYS A 20 -6.56 -2.85 -11.23
CA LYS A 20 -6.51 -2.91 -9.76
C LYS A 20 -7.34 -1.80 -9.12
N GLU A 21 -7.33 -0.59 -9.68
CA GLU A 21 -8.14 0.51 -9.15
C GLU A 21 -9.65 0.26 -9.29
N GLU A 22 -10.07 -0.33 -10.41
CA GLU A 22 -11.45 -0.78 -10.59
C GLU A 22 -11.83 -1.85 -9.56
N ARG A 23 -10.95 -2.83 -9.34
CA ARG A 23 -11.15 -3.88 -8.33
C ARG A 23 -11.22 -3.32 -6.91
N ILE A 24 -10.37 -2.34 -6.57
CA ILE A 24 -10.46 -1.65 -5.27
C ILE A 24 -11.84 -1.03 -5.09
N ARG A 25 -12.36 -0.34 -6.11
CA ARG A 25 -13.69 0.29 -6.03
C ARG A 25 -14.81 -0.76 -5.91
N ARG A 26 -14.75 -1.86 -6.68
CA ARG A 26 -15.81 -2.89 -6.70
C ARG A 26 -15.78 -3.85 -5.51
N GLU A 27 -14.59 -4.34 -5.14
CA GLU A 27 -14.44 -5.40 -4.13
C GLU A 27 -14.29 -4.83 -2.72
N LEU A 28 -13.61 -3.69 -2.58
CA LEU A 28 -13.30 -3.12 -1.27
C LEU A 28 -14.23 -1.95 -0.91
N GLY A 29 -15.02 -1.43 -1.87
CA GLY A 29 -15.98 -0.35 -1.64
C GLY A 29 -15.35 0.98 -1.22
N ILE A 30 -14.05 1.17 -1.50
CA ILE A 30 -13.29 2.37 -1.13
C ILE A 30 -12.59 2.97 -2.34
N THR A 31 -12.16 4.23 -2.22
CA THR A 31 -11.38 4.88 -3.26
C THR A 31 -9.95 4.32 -3.31
N PRO A 32 -9.27 4.33 -4.47
CA PRO A 32 -7.86 3.95 -4.58
C PRO A 32 -6.95 4.74 -3.62
N VAL A 33 -7.25 6.03 -3.42
CA VAL A 33 -6.53 6.87 -2.46
C VAL A 33 -6.69 6.36 -1.03
N ARG A 34 -7.92 6.07 -0.62
CA ARG A 34 -8.21 5.53 0.72
C ARG A 34 -7.54 4.17 0.93
N TYR A 35 -7.53 3.34 -0.10
CA TYR A 35 -6.87 2.04 -0.10
C TYR A 35 -5.37 2.16 0.20
N VAL A 36 -4.63 3.02 -0.50
CA VAL A 36 -3.18 3.18 -0.27
C VAL A 36 -2.88 3.63 1.16
N VAL A 37 -3.70 4.52 1.73
CA VAL A 37 -3.53 4.97 3.13
C VAL A 37 -3.76 3.81 4.11
N LEU A 38 -4.82 3.03 3.92
CA LEU A 38 -5.13 1.90 4.79
C LEU A 38 -4.08 0.79 4.66
N LEU A 39 -3.62 0.52 3.44
CA LEU A 39 -2.58 -0.46 3.15
C LEU A 39 -1.25 -0.11 3.85
N ALA A 40 -0.84 1.16 3.81
CA ALA A 40 0.36 1.62 4.51
C ALA A 40 0.24 1.41 6.04
N ARG A 41 -0.94 1.68 6.62
CA ARG A 41 -1.20 1.44 8.05
C ARG A 41 -1.20 -0.05 8.39
N ALA A 42 -1.85 -0.87 7.55
CA ALA A 42 -1.89 -2.31 7.71
C ALA A 42 -0.47 -2.91 7.71
N ALA A 43 0.36 -2.51 6.75
CA ALA A 43 1.74 -2.97 6.61
C ALA A 43 2.66 -2.54 7.78
N ALA A 44 2.31 -1.47 8.50
CA ALA A 44 3.02 -1.01 9.68
C ALA A 44 2.51 -1.63 11.00
N SER A 45 1.30 -2.19 10.99
CA SER A 45 0.67 -2.76 12.19
C SER A 45 1.28 -4.11 12.57
N GLN A 46 1.34 -4.41 13.87
CA GLN A 46 1.79 -5.73 14.36
C GLN A 46 0.94 -6.87 13.80
N ALA A 47 -0.38 -6.68 13.75
CA ALA A 47 -1.32 -7.66 13.19
C ALA A 47 -1.03 -7.95 11.71
N GLY A 48 -0.84 -6.90 10.89
CA GLY A 48 -0.53 -7.09 9.47
C GLY A 48 0.82 -7.75 9.23
N ILE A 49 1.85 -7.40 10.02
CA ILE A 49 3.17 -8.04 9.95
C ILE A 49 3.09 -9.51 10.34
N ALA A 50 2.30 -9.85 11.36
CA ALA A 50 2.13 -11.23 11.80
C ALA A 50 1.40 -12.10 10.76
N THR A 51 0.42 -11.52 10.05
CA THR A 51 -0.36 -12.26 9.05
C THR A 51 0.38 -12.44 7.72
N ASP A 52 0.98 -11.37 7.17
CA ASP A 52 1.70 -11.42 5.90
C ASP A 52 2.96 -10.54 5.96
N PRO A 53 4.07 -11.06 6.52
CA PRO A 53 5.29 -10.29 6.73
C PRO A 53 5.96 -9.86 5.42
N VAL A 54 5.81 -10.65 4.36
CA VAL A 54 6.44 -10.41 3.06
C VAL A 54 5.77 -9.23 2.37
N THR A 55 4.43 -9.26 2.25
CA THR A 55 3.68 -8.17 1.64
C THR A 55 3.79 -6.90 2.47
N ALA A 56 3.71 -7.01 3.80
CA ALA A 56 3.90 -5.87 4.70
C ALA A 56 5.27 -5.21 4.54
N ARG A 57 6.35 -6.00 4.43
CA ARG A 57 7.70 -5.47 4.14
C ARG A 57 7.75 -4.77 2.79
N ARG A 58 7.27 -5.42 1.73
CA ARG A 58 7.28 -4.86 0.36
C ARG A 58 6.54 -3.51 0.29
N VAL A 59 5.37 -3.40 0.92
CA VAL A 59 4.59 -2.16 0.98
C VAL A 59 5.37 -1.06 1.69
N ARG A 60 5.97 -1.35 2.84
CA ARG A 60 6.79 -0.38 3.59
C ARG A 60 7.98 0.12 2.77
N GLU A 61 8.70 -0.79 2.12
CA GLU A 61 9.83 -0.43 1.27
C GLU A 61 9.41 0.46 0.09
N GLN A 62 8.29 0.16 -0.57
CA GLN A 62 7.75 1.01 -1.63
C GLN A 62 7.38 2.41 -1.12
N ALA A 63 6.75 2.50 0.07
CA ALA A 63 6.41 3.77 0.68
C ALA A 63 7.66 4.61 0.99
N SER A 64 8.69 3.99 1.57
CA SER A 64 9.98 4.64 1.85
C SER A 64 10.68 5.12 0.58
N ARG A 65 10.68 4.32 -0.50
CA ARG A 65 11.24 4.73 -1.80
C ARG A 65 10.53 5.97 -2.36
N ARG A 66 9.19 6.00 -2.31
CA ARG A 66 8.41 7.17 -2.76
C ARG A 66 8.68 8.40 -1.89
N ALA A 67 8.89 8.23 -0.59
CA ALA A 67 9.24 9.34 0.30
C ALA A 67 10.61 9.94 -0.06
N ARG A 68 11.62 9.10 -0.32
CA ARG A 68 12.96 9.54 -0.77
C ARG A 68 12.89 10.33 -2.08
N VAL A 69 12.22 9.80 -3.10
CA VAL A 69 12.07 10.50 -4.40
C VAL A 69 11.42 11.88 -4.24
N ARG A 70 10.47 12.03 -3.31
CA ARG A 70 9.85 13.33 -3.01
C ARG A 70 10.83 14.28 -2.32
N ALA A 71 11.61 13.78 -1.36
CA ALA A 71 12.63 14.56 -0.67
C ALA A 71 13.69 15.08 -1.66
N ASP A 72 14.21 14.20 -2.53
CA ASP A 72 15.20 14.55 -3.55
C ASP A 72 14.68 15.65 -4.50
N ARG A 73 13.39 15.61 -4.85
CA ARG A 73 12.78 16.64 -5.69
C ARG A 73 12.66 17.99 -4.99
N VAL A 74 12.42 17.99 -3.68
CA VAL A 74 12.37 19.22 -2.87
C VAL A 74 13.77 19.82 -2.75
N GLU A 75 14.76 18.99 -2.45
CA GLU A 75 16.16 19.40 -2.29
C GLU A 75 16.75 19.96 -3.59
N ARG A 76 16.42 19.38 -4.76
CA ARG A 76 16.86 19.92 -6.06
C ARG A 76 16.23 21.26 -6.45
N ARG A 77 15.19 21.70 -5.75
CA ARG A 77 14.46 22.94 -6.04
C ARG A 77 14.88 24.10 -5.13
N THR A 78 15.54 23.79 -4.02
CA THR A 78 16.14 24.75 -3.08
C THR A 78 17.60 25.00 -3.42
#